data_AF-A0A417AUQ5-F1
#
_entry.id   AF-A0A417AUQ5-F1
#
_cell.length_a   1.000
_cell.length_b   1.000
_cell.length_c   1.000
_cell.angle_alpha   90.00
_cell.angle_beta   90.00
_cell.angle_gamma   90.00
#
_symmetry.space_group_name_H-M   'P 1'
#
loop_
_entity.id
_entity.type
_entity.pdbx_description
1 polymer ?
#
loop_
_entity_poly.entity_id
_entity_poly.type
_entity_poly.pdbx_seq_one_letter_code
_entity_poly.pdbx_strand_id
1 'polypeptide(L)' 'MTATMRAEIEELARQIKKSDTWDMDQLAELCEAAGMAEEWKNADGDTFEQVALTAAEKLGVEII' A
#
# COMPACT_ATOMS: atom_id res chain seq x y z
N MET A 1 1.69 17.23 -1.31
CA MET A 1 0.49 16.36 -1.30
C MET A 1 -0.73 17.25 -1.46
N THR A 2 -1.38 17.22 -2.61
CA THR A 2 -2.68 17.86 -2.83
C THR A 2 -3.78 16.95 -2.24
N ALA A 3 -4.87 17.53 -1.76
CA ALA A 3 -5.93 16.81 -1.04
C ALA A 3 -6.54 15.63 -1.82
N THR A 4 -6.44 15.65 -3.15
CA THR A 4 -6.98 14.62 -4.04
C THR A 4 -6.28 13.27 -3.93
N MET A 5 -4.95 13.27 -3.80
CA MET A 5 -4.14 12.04 -3.84
C MET A 5 -4.29 11.18 -2.57
N ARG A 6 -4.65 11.80 -1.44
CA ARG A 6 -4.90 11.08 -0.18
C ARG A 6 -6.20 10.28 -0.24
N ALA A 7 -7.25 10.83 -0.85
CA ALA A 7 -8.53 10.14 -0.98
C ALA A 7 -8.42 8.86 -1.83
N GLU A 8 -7.60 8.89 -2.89
CA GLU A 8 -7.32 7.72 -3.74
C GLU A 8 -6.62 6.61 -2.95
N ILE A 9 -5.63 6.96 -2.13
CA ILE A 9 -4.92 6.02 -1.24
C ILE A 9 -5.85 5.39 -0.21
N GLU A 10 -6.73 6.18 0.40
CA GLU A 10 -7.72 5.68 1.36
C GLU A 10 -8.75 4.75 0.70
N GLU A 11 -9.10 5.00 -0.56
CA GLU A 11 -9.97 4.11 -1.33
C GLU A 11 -9.24 2.82 -1.71
N LEU A 12 -8.00 2.91 -2.19
CA LEU A 12 -7.14 1.77 -2.50
C LEU A 12 -6.96 0.86 -1.27
N ALA A 13 -6.61 1.45 -0.12
CA ALA A 13 -6.46 0.72 1.13
C ALA A 13 -7.75 0.01 1.56
N ARG A 14 -8.90 0.68 1.40
CA ARG A 14 -10.22 0.06 1.66
C ARG A 14 -10.55 -1.07 0.70
N GLN A 15 -10.16 -0.95 -0.57
CA GLN A 15 -10.32 -2.03 -1.54
C GLN A 15 -9.46 -3.24 -1.17
N ILE A 16 -8.18 -3.03 -0.86
CA ILE A 16 -7.26 -4.08 -0.39
C ILE A 16 -7.83 -4.78 0.85
N LYS A 17 -8.27 -4.01 1.84
CA LYS A 17 -8.86 -4.53 3.09
C LYS A 17 -10.15 -5.32 2.87
N LYS A 18 -10.96 -4.91 1.89
CA LYS A 18 -12.22 -5.57 1.55
C LYS A 18 -12.02 -6.78 0.64
N SER A 19 -10.94 -6.80 -0.12
CA SER A 19 -10.54 -7.95 -0.92
C SER A 19 -10.08 -9.09 -0.04
N ASP A 20 -10.56 -10.29 -0.33
CA ASP A 20 -10.16 -11.52 0.36
C ASP A 20 -8.70 -11.90 0.04
N THR A 21 -8.19 -11.37 -1.09
CA THR A 21 -6.83 -11.60 -1.59
C THR A 21 -6.13 -10.29 -1.85
N TRP A 22 -4.88 -10.17 -1.42
CA TRP A 22 -4.07 -9.00 -1.71
C TRP A 22 -3.62 -8.98 -3.17
N ASP A 23 -3.89 -7.86 -3.84
CA ASP A 23 -3.52 -7.63 -5.23
C ASP A 23 -2.16 -6.93 -5.28
N MET A 24 -1.18 -7.57 -5.92
CA MET A 24 0.21 -7.11 -5.91
C MET A 24 0.38 -5.75 -6.60
N ASP A 25 -0.41 -5.46 -7.64
CA ASP A 25 -0.41 -4.15 -8.29
C ASP A 25 -0.93 -3.07 -7.33
N GLN A 26 -2.02 -3.33 -6.59
CA GLN A 26 -2.57 -2.39 -5.61
C GLN A 26 -1.59 -2.12 -4.46
N LEU A 27 -0.91 -3.15 -3.96
CA LEU A 27 0.11 -2.99 -2.93
C LEU A 27 1.33 -2.23 -3.46
N ALA A 28 1.72 -2.45 -4.71
CA ALA A 28 2.81 -1.71 -5.36
C ALA A 28 2.48 -0.22 -5.45
N GLU A 29 1.28 0.14 -5.88
CA GLU A 29 0.81 1.53 -5.94
C GLU A 29 0.79 2.20 -4.56
N LEU A 30 0.32 1.48 -3.54
CA LEU A 30 0.34 1.94 -2.15
C LEU A 30 1.78 2.22 -1.67
N CYS A 31 2.71 1.29 -1.95
CA CYS A 31 4.10 1.43 -1.57
C CYS A 31 4.78 2.57 -2.32
N GLU A 32 4.50 2.74 -3.61
CA GLU A 32 5.02 3.87 -4.40
C GLU A 32 4.55 5.22 -3.82
N ALA A 33 3.27 5.33 -3.48
CA ALA A 33 2.72 6.53 -2.86
C ALA A 33 3.31 6.83 -1.47
N ALA A 34 3.70 5.79 -0.72
CA ALA A 34 4.43 5.91 0.53
C ALA A 34 5.93 6.25 0.34
N GLY A 35 6.41 6.33 -0.90
CA GLY A 35 7.82 6.53 -1.24
C GLY A 35 8.68 5.28 -0.98
N MET A 36 8.06 4.10 -0.93
CA MET A 36 8.65 2.80 -0.64
C MET A 36 8.74 1.90 -1.88
N ALA A 37 8.72 2.47 -3.09
CA ALA A 37 8.82 1.70 -4.33
C ALA A 37 10.11 0.86 -4.41
N GLU A 38 11.22 1.34 -3.84
CA GLU A 38 12.47 0.57 -3.78
C GLU A 38 12.39 -0.58 -2.78
N GLU A 39 11.81 -0.35 -1.59
CA GLU A 39 11.58 -1.41 -0.60
C GLU A 39 10.64 -2.48 -1.17
N TRP A 40 9.59 -2.08 -1.89
CA TRP A 40 8.67 -3.01 -2.56
C TRP A 40 9.36 -3.83 -3.65
N LYS A 41 10.24 -3.23 -4.46
CA LYS A 41 11.01 -3.97 -5.48
C LYS A 41 12.04 -4.93 -4.89
N ASN A 42 12.57 -4.63 -3.71
CA ASN A 42 13.46 -5.53 -2.97
C ASN A 42 12.69 -6.51 -2.09
N ALA A 43 11.37 -6.36 -1.97
CA ALA A 43 10.54 -7.27 -1.21
C ALA A 43 10.29 -8.54 -2.01
N ASP A 44 10.44 -9.67 -1.34
CA ASP A 44 10.11 -10.99 -1.86
C ASP A 44 8.72 -11.41 -1.33
N GLY A 45 8.23 -12.56 -1.76
CA GLY A 45 6.95 -13.14 -1.33
C GLY A 45 6.80 -13.42 0.17
N ASP A 46 7.82 -13.15 1.00
CA ASP A 46 7.77 -13.23 2.46
C ASP A 46 7.80 -11.85 3.12
N THR A 47 8.41 -10.84 2.47
CA THR A 47 8.65 -9.51 3.04
C THR A 47 7.70 -8.45 2.48
N PHE A 48 7.01 -8.72 1.37
CA PHE A 48 6.07 -7.80 0.75
C PHE A 48 4.94 -7.38 1.71
N GLU A 49 4.48 -8.29 2.58
CA GLU A 49 3.44 -7.99 3.55
C GLU A 49 3.86 -6.90 4.54
N GLN A 50 5.08 -7.03 5.08
CA GLN A 50 5.62 -6.00 5.99
C GLN A 50 5.82 -4.66 5.28
N VAL A 51 6.27 -4.67 4.02
CA VAL A 51 6.47 -3.45 3.25
C VAL A 51 5.13 -2.75 2.99
N ALA A 52 4.10 -3.51 2.59
CA ALA A 52 2.76 -2.98 2.39
C ALA A 52 2.14 -2.40 3.67
N LEU A 53 2.27 -3.10 4.80
CA LEU A 53 1.80 -2.61 6.09
C LEU A 53 2.53 -1.32 6.51
N THR A 54 3.85 -1.28 6.33
CA THR A 54 4.67 -0.09 6.64
C THR A 54 4.29 1.09 5.74
N ALA A 55 4.00 0.83 4.46
CA ALA A 55 3.52 1.84 3.53
C ALA A 55 2.15 2.39 3.97
N ALA A 56 1.23 1.51 4.35
CA ALA A 56 -0.08 1.88 4.88
C ALA A 56 0.06 2.77 6.14
N GLU A 57 0.91 2.38 7.09
CA GLU A 57 1.18 3.18 8.30
C GLU A 57 1.78 4.55 7.98
N LYS A 58 2.75 4.64 7.05
CA LYS A 58 3.32 5.91 6.60
C LYS A 58 2.27 6.85 6.00
N LEU A 59 1.32 6.28 5.26
CA LEU A 59 0.23 7.00 4.62
C LEU A 59 -0.92 7.31 5.61
N GLY A 60 -0.96 6.62 6.75
CA GLY A 60 -2.00 6.73 7.78
C GLY A 60 -3.29 6.02 7.39
N VAL A 61 -3.19 4.92 6.65
CA VAL A 61 -4.31 4.08 6.19
C VAL A 61 -4.16 2.64 6.70
N GLU A 62 -5.26 1.90 6.75
CA GLU A 62 -5.31 0.55 7.32
C GLU A 62 -5.79 -0.45 6.25
N ILE A 63 -4.97 -1.47 5.96
CA ILE A 63 -5.20 -2.47 4.90
C ILE A 63 -5.58 -3.87 5.42
N ILE A 64 -5.66 -4.04 6.75
CA ILE A 64 -6.07 -5.27 7.44
C ILE A 64 -7.20 -5.00 8.43
#